data_AF-E3QHT3-F1
#
_entry.id   AF-E3QHT3-F1
#
_cell.length_a   1.000
_cell.length_b   1.000
_cell.length_c   1.000
_cell.angle_alpha   90.00
_cell.angle_beta   90.00
_cell.angle_gamma   90.00
#
_symmetry.space_group_name_H-M   'P 1'
#
loop_
_entity.id
_entity.type
_entity.pdbx_description
1 polymer ?
#
loop_
_entity_poly.entity_id
_entity_poly.type
_entity_poly.pdbx_seq_one_letter_code
_entity_poly.pdbx_strand_id
1 'polypeptide(L)'
;MSSATCKKSIDSTMSHFTVGMGKASVQNNVSLWTTLSQCYDEVAKTFALQDPEGVLSAPDSISKVVHATFDHDEHGLIEQGSSAMANHLDDAAKAHMLAQAVAGTVAFFRRLASSHRRGPVTQAGFDREVRRFAECGLRSAMIRKIDESRLFGRCYTKSQIADLILDAVEGNVSDAEFASEDEYQNAIGWATELPARNMGLPWGFTIMAIN
;
A
#
# COMPACT_ATOMS: atom_id res chain seq x y z
N MET A 1 19.18 -3.11 -7.26
CA MET A 1 18.26 -4.25 -7.06
C MET A 1 17.03 -4.02 -7.92
N SER A 2 16.35 -5.10 -8.32
CA SER A 2 15.27 -5.04 -9.31
C SER A 2 13.93 -4.62 -8.69
N SER A 3 13.08 -4.01 -9.52
CA SER A 3 11.65 -3.75 -9.25
C SER A 3 10.93 -5.02 -8.74
N ALA A 4 11.31 -6.19 -9.25
CA ALA A 4 10.76 -7.49 -8.82
C ALA A 4 10.93 -7.78 -7.32
N THR A 5 12.05 -7.40 -6.69
CA THR A 5 12.21 -7.57 -5.23
C THR A 5 11.28 -6.65 -4.46
N CYS A 6 11.13 -5.40 -4.92
CA CYS A 6 10.22 -4.43 -4.29
C CYS A 6 8.77 -4.92 -4.39
N LYS A 7 8.35 -5.35 -5.58
CA LYS A 7 7.01 -5.94 -5.80
C LYS A 7 6.76 -7.14 -4.90
N LYS A 8 7.70 -8.10 -4.85
CA LYS A 8 7.59 -9.27 -3.97
C LYS A 8 7.48 -8.90 -2.48
N SER A 9 8.23 -7.90 -2.03
CA SER A 9 8.15 -7.38 -0.65
C SER A 9 6.82 -6.71 -0.34
N ILE A 10 6.22 -6.02 -1.31
CA ILE A 10 4.90 -5.40 -1.15
C ILE A 10 3.83 -6.50 -1.11
N ASP A 11 3.89 -7.45 -2.05
CA ASP A 11 2.94 -8.56 -2.16
C ASP A 11 2.87 -9.39 -0.87
N SER A 12 3.99 -9.60 -0.17
CA SER A 12 4.00 -10.34 1.11
C SER A 12 3.14 -9.65 2.18
N THR A 13 3.13 -8.32 2.20
CA THR A 13 2.39 -7.52 3.20
C THR A 13 0.89 -7.39 2.90
N MET A 14 0.43 -7.80 1.70
CA MET A 14 -0.98 -7.64 1.30
C MET A 14 -1.96 -8.50 2.12
N SER A 15 -1.46 -9.48 2.87
CA SER A 15 -2.26 -10.27 3.82
C SER A 15 -2.88 -9.38 4.92
N HIS A 16 -2.18 -8.31 5.31
CA HIS A 16 -2.56 -7.38 6.39
C HIS A 16 -3.65 -6.37 6.00
N PHE A 17 -3.86 -6.18 4.70
CA PHE A 17 -4.96 -5.38 4.17
C PHE A 17 -6.23 -6.22 4.02
N THR A 18 -7.37 -5.59 4.14
CA THR A 18 -8.68 -6.15 3.81
C THR A 18 -9.39 -5.21 2.86
N VAL A 19 -10.14 -5.76 1.90
CA VAL A 19 -10.93 -4.97 0.96
C VAL A 19 -12.36 -5.46 1.07
N GLY A 20 -13.27 -4.57 1.41
CA GLY A 20 -14.68 -4.88 1.60
C GLY A 20 -15.56 -3.68 1.27
N MET A 21 -16.68 -3.93 0.59
CA MET A 21 -17.65 -2.88 0.22
C MET A 21 -17.02 -1.67 -0.50
N GLY A 22 -16.00 -1.90 -1.35
CA GLY A 22 -15.32 -0.85 -2.09
C GLY A 22 -14.32 -0.02 -1.26
N LYS A 23 -14.00 -0.43 -0.03
CA LYS A 23 -13.07 0.27 0.86
C LYS A 23 -11.92 -0.63 1.28
N ALA A 24 -10.73 -0.04 1.41
CA ALA A 24 -9.58 -0.68 2.02
C ALA A 24 -9.61 -0.49 3.54
N SER A 25 -9.23 -1.53 4.27
CA SER A 25 -9.10 -1.55 5.72
C SER A 25 -7.90 -2.39 6.15
N VAL A 26 -7.58 -2.37 7.44
CA VAL A 26 -6.54 -3.21 8.05
C VAL A 26 -7.24 -4.32 8.85
N GLN A 27 -6.58 -5.46 9.04
CA GLN A 27 -7.11 -6.51 9.92
C GLN A 27 -7.37 -5.96 11.35
N ASN A 28 -8.64 -5.95 11.77
CA ASN A 28 -9.11 -5.25 12.97
C ASN A 28 -8.74 -5.92 14.32
N ASN A 29 -8.09 -7.08 14.29
CA ASN A 29 -7.78 -7.88 15.49
C ASN A 29 -6.41 -7.56 16.11
N VAL A 30 -5.60 -6.71 15.49
CA VAL A 30 -4.24 -6.39 15.97
C VAL A 30 -4.00 -4.87 15.88
N SER A 31 -3.15 -4.34 16.78
CA SER A 31 -2.77 -2.93 16.73
C SER A 31 -1.96 -2.60 15.47
N LEU A 32 -2.12 -1.37 14.96
CA LEU A 32 -1.39 -0.90 13.77
C LEU A 32 0.13 -1.09 13.91
N TRP A 33 0.71 -0.77 15.08
CA TRP A 33 2.12 -1.01 15.36
C TRP A 33 2.53 -2.48 15.19
N THR A 34 1.72 -3.42 15.67
CA THR A 34 2.03 -4.85 15.55
C THR A 34 1.99 -5.29 14.09
N THR A 35 1.01 -4.80 13.32
CA THR A 35 0.92 -5.03 11.88
C THR A 35 2.15 -4.45 11.15
N LEU A 36 2.59 -3.25 11.52
CA LEU A 36 3.80 -2.63 10.97
C LEU A 36 5.06 -3.43 11.27
N SER A 37 5.20 -3.93 12.49
CA SER A 37 6.28 -4.85 12.89
C SER A 37 6.30 -6.10 12.03
N GLN A 38 5.15 -6.72 11.80
CA GLN A 38 5.04 -7.91 10.94
C GLN A 38 5.41 -7.59 9.49
N CYS A 39 4.89 -6.48 8.93
CA CYS A 39 5.24 -6.02 7.60
C CYS A 39 6.74 -5.76 7.46
N TYR A 40 7.35 -5.08 8.43
CA TYR A 40 8.78 -4.80 8.44
C TYR A 40 9.61 -6.09 8.39
N ASP A 41 9.27 -7.08 9.22
CA ASP A 41 9.97 -8.36 9.25
C ASP A 41 9.82 -9.13 7.92
N GLU A 42 8.63 -9.13 7.32
CA GLU A 42 8.37 -9.75 6.01
C GLU A 42 9.19 -9.08 4.90
N VAL A 43 9.25 -7.76 4.89
CA VAL A 43 10.06 -6.99 3.93
C VAL A 43 11.55 -7.28 4.14
N ALA A 44 12.03 -7.21 5.38
CA ALA A 44 13.43 -7.49 5.72
C ALA A 44 13.86 -8.89 5.27
N LYS A 45 13.02 -9.91 5.53
CA LYS A 45 13.22 -11.30 5.07
C LYS A 45 13.26 -11.39 3.54
N THR A 46 12.43 -10.62 2.84
CA THR A 46 12.40 -10.64 1.37
C THR A 46 13.65 -10.03 0.75
N PHE A 47 14.20 -8.97 1.36
CA PHE A 47 15.47 -8.37 0.93
C PHE A 47 16.70 -9.20 1.31
N ALA A 48 16.60 -10.00 2.39
CA ALA A 48 17.62 -10.97 2.82
C ALA A 48 19.05 -10.38 2.87
N LEU A 49 19.17 -9.16 3.43
CA LEU A 49 20.46 -8.49 3.57
C LEU A 49 21.34 -9.21 4.59
N GLN A 50 22.64 -9.21 4.36
CA GLN A 50 23.60 -9.75 5.32
C GLN A 50 23.64 -8.85 6.54
N ASP A 51 23.21 -9.37 7.69
CA ASP A 51 23.14 -8.64 8.95
C ASP A 51 23.73 -9.49 10.09
N PRO A 52 25.07 -9.62 10.15
CA PRO A 52 25.74 -10.46 11.14
C PRO A 52 25.60 -9.92 12.57
N GLU A 53 25.37 -8.61 12.71
CA GLU A 53 25.22 -7.92 13.99
C GLU A 53 23.76 -7.91 14.48
N GLY A 54 22.81 -8.35 13.64
CA GLY A 54 21.38 -8.37 13.98
C GLY A 54 20.75 -6.97 14.07
N VAL A 55 21.34 -5.97 13.41
CA VAL A 55 20.90 -4.58 13.41
C VAL A 55 19.47 -4.46 12.89
N LEU A 56 19.13 -5.15 11.80
CA LEU A 56 17.80 -5.07 11.22
C LEU A 56 16.73 -5.71 12.10
N SER A 57 17.12 -6.68 12.94
CA SER A 57 16.24 -7.37 13.89
C SER A 57 16.19 -6.69 15.26
N ALA A 58 16.96 -5.61 15.46
CA ALA A 58 16.96 -4.88 16.71
C ALA A 58 15.59 -4.21 16.94
N PRO A 59 15.10 -4.18 18.20
CA PRO A 59 13.75 -3.69 18.50
C PRO A 59 13.54 -2.21 18.15
N ASP A 60 14.61 -1.40 18.12
CA ASP A 60 14.59 0.02 17.78
C ASP A 60 14.62 0.28 16.26
N SER A 61 15.01 -0.72 15.45
CA SER A 61 15.21 -0.53 14.01
C SER A 61 13.91 -0.23 13.28
N ILE A 62 12.81 -0.88 13.65
CA ILE A 62 11.51 -0.54 13.07
C ILE A 62 11.11 0.90 13.43
N SER A 63 11.23 1.29 14.70
CA SER A 63 10.89 2.64 15.15
C SER A 63 11.68 3.69 14.37
N LYS A 64 12.99 3.48 14.20
CA LYS A 64 13.85 4.36 13.38
C LYS A 64 13.38 4.47 11.92
N VAL A 65 12.97 3.37 11.28
CA VAL A 65 12.51 3.38 9.88
C VAL A 65 11.12 4.00 9.74
N VAL A 66 10.21 3.71 10.66
CA VAL A 66 8.88 4.32 10.71
C VAL A 66 9.00 5.82 10.94
N HIS A 67 9.79 6.25 11.92
CA HIS A 67 10.05 7.68 12.17
C HIS A 67 10.71 8.40 11.01
N ALA A 68 11.56 7.70 10.25
CA ALA A 68 12.16 8.25 9.04
C ALA A 68 11.18 8.26 7.85
N THR A 69 10.07 7.54 7.93
CA THR A 69 9.01 7.54 6.91
C THR A 69 8.04 8.68 7.18
N PHE A 70 7.44 8.72 8.37
CA PHE A 70 6.41 9.68 8.73
C PHE A 70 6.96 11.02 9.23
N ASP A 71 6.17 12.09 9.12
CA ASP A 71 6.51 13.36 9.76
C ASP A 71 6.23 13.29 11.28
N HIS A 72 6.87 14.16 12.07
CA HIS A 72 6.84 14.11 13.55
C HIS A 72 5.42 14.06 14.15
N ASP A 73 4.45 14.70 13.49
CA ASP A 73 3.07 14.78 13.97
C ASP A 73 2.35 13.42 13.93
N GLU A 74 2.81 12.50 13.10
CA GLU A 74 2.19 11.18 12.88
C GLU A 74 2.82 10.09 13.76
N HIS A 75 3.98 10.36 14.37
CA HIS A 75 4.73 9.41 15.19
C HIS A 75 3.92 8.96 16.43
N GLY A 76 3.23 9.91 17.07
CA GLY A 76 2.38 9.64 18.23
C GLY A 76 1.15 8.78 17.93
N LEU A 77 0.68 8.77 16.67
CA LEU A 77 -0.43 7.93 16.22
C LEU A 77 -0.01 6.47 15.98
N ILE A 78 1.28 6.25 15.68
CA ILE A 78 1.81 4.96 15.24
C ILE A 78 2.44 4.18 16.39
N GLU A 79 3.27 4.83 17.22
CA GLU A 79 4.06 4.15 18.26
C GLU A 79 3.28 3.86 19.54
N GLN A 80 2.21 4.62 19.82
CA GLN A 80 1.45 4.42 21.04
C GLN A 80 0.47 3.26 20.89
N GLY A 81 0.86 2.09 21.36
CA GLY A 81 -0.01 0.94 21.65
C GLY A 81 -1.09 1.20 22.72
N SER A 82 -1.51 2.45 22.95
CA SER A 82 -2.45 2.86 24.00
C SER A 82 -3.29 4.12 23.72
N SER A 83 -3.20 4.79 22.56
CA SER A 83 -4.03 5.99 22.38
C SER A 83 -5.43 5.60 21.90
N ALA A 84 -6.45 5.99 22.65
CA ALA A 84 -7.85 5.97 22.21
C ALA A 84 -8.04 6.59 20.81
N MET A 85 -7.09 7.42 20.35
CA MET A 85 -7.10 8.09 19.05
C MET A 85 -6.90 7.17 17.85
N ALA A 86 -6.05 6.13 17.94
CA ALA A 86 -5.90 5.18 16.82
C ALA A 86 -7.16 4.32 16.61
N ASN A 87 -7.94 4.11 17.69
CA ASN A 87 -9.27 3.49 17.60
C ASN A 87 -10.32 4.42 16.97
N HIS A 88 -10.07 5.73 16.92
CA HIS A 88 -10.95 6.72 16.27
C HIS A 88 -10.60 6.97 14.80
N LEU A 89 -9.47 6.45 14.31
CA LEU A 89 -9.17 6.47 12.87
C LEU A 89 -10.13 5.54 12.14
N ASP A 90 -10.77 6.06 11.09
CA ASP A 90 -11.56 5.24 10.17
C ASP A 90 -10.66 4.16 9.53
N ASP A 91 -11.25 3.05 9.15
CA ASP A 91 -10.54 1.89 8.62
C ASP A 91 -9.74 2.24 7.35
N ALA A 92 -10.26 3.17 6.55
CA ALA A 92 -9.55 3.71 5.39
C ALA A 92 -8.30 4.50 5.79
N ALA A 93 -8.34 5.29 6.87
CA ALA A 93 -7.17 6.04 7.33
C ALA A 93 -6.08 5.10 7.86
N LYS A 94 -6.45 4.04 8.58
CA LYS A 94 -5.50 2.99 8.99
C LYS A 94 -4.84 2.30 7.79
N ALA A 95 -5.63 2.03 6.74
CA ALA A 95 -5.11 1.44 5.52
C ALA A 95 -4.14 2.38 4.78
N HIS A 96 -4.44 3.69 4.72
CA HIS A 96 -3.52 4.69 4.18
C HIS A 96 -2.19 4.70 4.94
N MET A 97 -2.24 4.79 6.27
CA MET A 97 -1.04 4.81 7.11
C MET A 97 -0.23 3.52 6.94
N LEU A 98 -0.89 2.36 6.90
CA LEU A 98 -0.20 1.09 6.64
C LEU A 98 0.49 1.09 5.27
N ALA A 99 -0.19 1.58 4.23
CA ALA A 99 0.40 1.66 2.89
C ALA A 99 1.60 2.61 2.82
N GLN A 100 1.53 3.78 3.45
CA GLN A 100 2.65 4.72 3.57
C GLN A 100 3.85 4.08 4.28
N ALA A 101 3.61 3.38 5.39
CA ALA A 101 4.66 2.71 6.14
C ALA A 101 5.31 1.55 5.35
N VAL A 102 4.49 0.73 4.67
CA VAL A 102 5.00 -0.35 3.81
C VAL A 102 5.83 0.25 2.68
N ALA A 103 5.34 1.29 2.02
CA ALA A 103 6.07 2.00 0.97
C ALA A 103 7.41 2.52 1.49
N GLY A 104 7.41 3.20 2.65
CA GLY A 104 8.62 3.73 3.27
C GLY A 104 9.62 2.66 3.65
N THR A 105 9.14 1.56 4.22
CA THR A 105 9.98 0.41 4.59
C THR A 105 10.62 -0.21 3.35
N VAL A 106 9.85 -0.48 2.30
CA VAL A 106 10.37 -1.06 1.05
C VAL A 106 11.35 -0.10 0.36
N ALA A 107 11.05 1.20 0.32
CA ALA A 107 11.95 2.21 -0.23
C ALA A 107 13.26 2.31 0.56
N PHE A 108 13.19 2.27 1.90
CA PHE A 108 14.34 2.22 2.78
C PHE A 108 15.20 0.99 2.51
N PHE A 109 14.62 -0.22 2.52
CA PHE A 109 15.37 -1.45 2.25
C PHE A 109 15.96 -1.47 0.84
N ARG A 110 15.26 -0.94 -0.16
CA ARG A 110 15.78 -0.78 -1.53
C ARG A 110 17.04 0.09 -1.55
N ARG A 111 17.06 1.20 -0.80
CA ARG A 111 18.24 2.08 -0.69
C ARG A 111 19.35 1.42 0.10
N LEU A 112 19.05 0.86 1.27
CA LEU A 112 20.01 0.19 2.12
C LEU A 112 20.73 -0.93 1.36
N ALA A 113 19.98 -1.75 0.63
CA ALA A 113 20.52 -2.84 -0.16
C ALA A 113 21.31 -2.36 -1.40
N SER A 114 20.97 -1.18 -1.95
CA SER A 114 21.77 -0.56 -3.00
C SER A 114 23.09 0.00 -2.48
N SER A 115 23.10 0.52 -1.26
CA SER A 115 24.29 1.02 -0.55
C SER A 115 25.20 -0.13 -0.06
N HIS A 116 24.63 -1.29 0.28
CA HIS A 116 25.33 -2.46 0.82
C HIS A 116 25.45 -3.64 -0.16
N ARG A 117 25.48 -3.39 -1.48
CA ARG A 117 25.53 -4.45 -2.53
C ARG A 117 26.63 -5.51 -2.37
N ARG A 118 27.69 -5.23 -1.62
CA ARG A 118 28.86 -6.11 -1.45
C ARG A 118 29.32 -6.28 -0.01
N GLY A 119 28.54 -5.84 0.98
CA GLY A 119 28.98 -5.88 2.37
C GLY A 119 27.83 -6.01 3.36
N PRO A 120 28.12 -6.44 4.60
CA PRO A 120 27.12 -6.55 5.64
C PRO A 120 26.53 -5.18 5.99
N VAL A 121 25.29 -5.19 6.45
CA VAL A 121 24.67 -4.06 7.14
C VAL A 121 25.38 -3.94 8.48
N THR A 122 25.85 -2.72 8.78
CA THR A 122 26.44 -2.36 10.07
C THR A 122 25.55 -1.30 10.72
N GLN A 123 25.62 -1.17 12.04
CA GLN A 123 24.83 -0.16 12.77
C GLN A 123 25.03 1.26 12.19
N ALA A 124 26.28 1.65 11.93
CA ALA A 124 26.60 2.95 11.35
C ALA A 124 26.07 3.12 9.91
N GLY A 125 26.02 2.04 9.13
CA GLY A 125 25.44 2.03 7.78
C GLY A 125 23.93 2.23 7.82
N PHE A 126 23.27 1.52 8.72
CA PHE A 126 21.84 1.63 8.97
C PHE A 126 21.44 3.04 9.44
N ASP A 127 22.04 3.54 10.52
CA ASP A 127 21.72 4.87 11.08
C ASP A 127 22.00 6.01 10.09
N ARG A 128 22.96 5.82 9.17
CA ARG A 128 23.24 6.78 8.09
C ARG A 128 22.14 6.76 7.03
N GLU A 129 21.67 5.59 6.61
CA GLU A 129 20.60 5.52 5.61
C GLU A 129 19.25 5.93 6.19
N VAL A 130 18.98 5.69 7.47
CA VAL A 130 17.76 6.20 8.15
C VAL A 130 17.70 7.72 8.03
N ARG A 131 18.79 8.42 8.38
CA ARG A 131 18.86 9.89 8.25
C ARG A 131 18.73 10.36 6.81
N ARG A 132 19.45 9.74 5.87
CA ARG A 132 19.36 10.07 4.44
C ARG A 132 18.01 9.76 3.83
N PHE A 133 17.26 8.83 4.39
CA PHE A 133 15.91 8.51 3.95
C PHE A 133 14.91 9.55 4.47
N ALA A 134 15.01 9.94 5.74
CA ALA A 134 14.19 11.00 6.32
C ALA A 134 14.29 12.33 5.53
N GLU A 135 15.49 12.67 5.05
CA GLU A 135 15.76 13.88 4.27
C GLU A 135 15.51 13.72 2.75
N CYS A 136 15.11 12.54 2.29
CA CYS A 136 15.01 12.26 0.85
C CYS A 136 13.71 12.80 0.25
N GLY A 137 13.79 13.51 -0.89
CA GLY A 137 12.61 13.94 -1.63
C GLY A 137 11.68 12.80 -2.08
N LEU A 138 12.21 11.57 -2.25
CA LEU A 138 11.41 10.38 -2.54
C LEU A 138 10.39 10.10 -1.43
N ARG A 139 10.76 10.33 -0.16
CA ARG A 139 9.88 10.12 1.00
C ARG A 139 8.63 10.99 0.87
N SER A 140 8.82 12.30 0.70
CA SER A 140 7.71 13.25 0.58
C SER A 140 6.85 12.99 -0.66
N ALA A 141 7.48 12.65 -1.80
CA ALA A 141 6.74 12.32 -3.03
C ALA A 141 5.87 11.05 -2.86
N MET A 142 6.41 10.03 -2.20
CA MET A 142 5.71 8.77 -1.93
C MET A 142 4.54 8.96 -0.97
N ILE A 143 4.74 9.68 0.15
CA ILE A 143 3.67 9.98 1.12
C ILE A 143 2.54 10.74 0.42
N ARG A 144 2.90 11.81 -0.31
CA ARG A 144 1.94 12.63 -1.05
C ARG A 144 1.15 11.82 -2.05
N LYS A 145 1.80 10.94 -2.82
CA LYS A 145 1.13 10.09 -3.82
C LYS A 145 0.12 9.14 -3.18
N ILE A 146 0.44 8.58 -2.02
CA ILE A 146 -0.47 7.68 -1.30
C ILE A 146 -1.62 8.47 -0.64
N ASP A 147 -1.32 9.64 -0.08
CA ASP A 147 -2.29 10.51 0.60
C ASP A 147 -3.31 11.14 -0.36
N GLU A 148 -2.87 11.56 -1.54
CA GLU A 148 -3.77 12.12 -2.57
C GLU A 148 -4.65 11.05 -3.24
N SER A 149 -4.34 9.76 -3.04
CA SER A 149 -5.01 8.68 -3.77
C SER A 149 -6.41 8.38 -3.23
N ARG A 150 -7.39 8.36 -4.14
CA ARG A 150 -8.78 8.00 -3.81
C ARG A 150 -9.00 6.50 -3.66
N LEU A 151 -7.98 5.70 -3.92
CA LEU A 151 -8.04 4.25 -4.02
C LEU A 151 -8.56 3.61 -2.73
N PHE A 152 -8.19 4.11 -1.55
CA PHE A 152 -8.63 3.52 -0.28
C PHE A 152 -10.13 3.70 -0.01
N GLY A 153 -10.77 4.70 -0.63
CA GLY A 153 -12.23 4.88 -0.61
C GLY A 153 -12.96 4.21 -1.78
N ARG A 154 -12.23 3.68 -2.78
CA ARG A 154 -12.74 3.02 -3.99
C ARG A 154 -11.85 1.84 -4.39
N CYS A 155 -11.59 0.94 -3.44
CA CYS A 155 -10.72 -0.21 -3.61
C CYS A 155 -11.54 -1.47 -3.85
N TYR A 156 -11.26 -2.21 -4.91
CA TYR A 156 -11.94 -3.45 -5.24
C TYR A 156 -11.04 -4.67 -5.09
N THR A 157 -9.72 -4.49 -5.22
CA THR A 157 -8.75 -5.59 -5.06
C THR A 157 -7.52 -5.15 -4.27
N LYS A 158 -6.87 -6.10 -3.59
CA LYS A 158 -5.60 -5.84 -2.90
C LYS A 158 -4.46 -5.51 -3.87
N SER A 159 -4.54 -5.99 -5.11
CA SER A 159 -3.54 -5.68 -6.14
C SER A 159 -3.49 -4.19 -6.46
N GLN A 160 -4.63 -3.49 -6.44
CA GLN A 160 -4.67 -2.04 -6.62
C GLN A 160 -3.84 -1.31 -5.55
N ILE A 161 -3.92 -1.76 -4.29
CA ILE A 161 -3.11 -1.21 -3.19
C ILE A 161 -1.62 -1.51 -3.43
N ALA A 162 -1.29 -2.76 -3.81
CA ALA A 162 0.09 -3.16 -4.08
C ALA A 162 0.72 -2.36 -5.22
N ASP A 163 -0.02 -2.15 -6.32
CA ASP A 163 0.43 -1.40 -7.49
C ASP A 163 0.63 0.08 -7.14
N LEU A 164 -0.27 0.69 -6.36
CA LEU A 164 -0.11 2.07 -5.84
C LEU A 164 1.18 2.21 -5.01
N ILE A 165 1.41 1.28 -4.07
CA ILE A 165 2.61 1.28 -3.22
C ILE A 165 3.87 1.13 -4.08
N LEU A 166 3.86 0.19 -5.04
CA LEU A 166 4.99 -0.06 -5.92
C LEU A 166 5.31 1.19 -6.75
N ASP A 167 4.30 1.81 -7.35
CA ASP A 167 4.48 3.02 -8.14
C ASP A 167 4.99 4.20 -7.30
N ALA A 168 4.57 4.31 -6.04
CA ALA A 168 5.08 5.31 -5.11
C ALA A 168 6.55 5.07 -4.74
N VAL A 169 6.95 3.81 -4.52
CA VAL A 169 8.33 3.40 -4.25
C VAL A 169 9.24 3.58 -5.46
N GLU A 170 8.72 3.35 -6.67
CA GLU A 170 9.49 3.53 -7.90
C GLU A 170 9.75 5.01 -8.24
N GLY A 171 8.98 5.92 -7.65
CA GLY A 171 9.06 7.35 -7.96
C GLY A 171 8.51 7.67 -9.35
N ASN A 172 7.76 6.74 -9.94
CA ASN A 172 7.04 6.98 -11.18
C ASN A 172 5.88 7.93 -10.85
N VAL A 173 6.10 9.24 -11.01
CA VAL A 173 5.03 10.23 -11.02
C VAL A 173 4.33 10.08 -12.37
N SER A 174 3.54 9.02 -12.48
CA SER A 174 2.51 8.96 -13.49
C SER A 174 1.35 9.80 -12.95
N ASP A 175 1.16 10.99 -13.55
CA ASP A 175 -0.09 11.76 -13.45
C ASP A 175 -1.28 11.01 -14.08
N ALA A 176 -1.18 9.70 -14.30
CA ALA A 176 -2.27 8.85 -14.79
C ALA A 176 -3.15 8.32 -13.65
N GLU A 177 -3.32 9.05 -12.55
CA GLU A 177 -4.63 9.00 -11.92
C GLU A 177 -5.63 9.53 -12.97
N PHE A 178 -6.59 8.68 -13.34
CA PHE A 178 -7.72 8.93 -14.24
C PHE A 178 -7.55 8.64 -15.74
N ALA A 179 -6.79 7.61 -16.12
CA ALA A 179 -7.18 6.85 -17.31
C ALA A 179 -8.41 5.98 -16.96
N SER A 180 -9.58 6.61 -17.06
CA SER A 180 -10.92 6.05 -17.30
C SER A 180 -11.36 4.78 -16.53
N GLU A 181 -12.51 4.88 -15.86
CA GLU A 181 -13.34 3.75 -15.41
C GLU A 181 -13.66 2.71 -16.52
N ASP A 182 -13.28 2.97 -17.79
CA ASP A 182 -13.46 2.09 -18.94
C ASP A 182 -12.50 0.88 -18.98
N GLU A 183 -11.32 0.94 -18.35
CA GLU A 183 -10.35 -0.16 -18.45
C GLU A 183 -10.65 -1.31 -17.46
N TYR A 184 -11.33 -1.01 -16.34
CA TYR A 184 -11.86 -2.03 -15.43
C TYR A 184 -13.22 -2.59 -15.90
N GLN A 185 -13.96 -1.89 -16.76
CA GLN A 185 -15.11 -2.48 -17.45
C GLN A 185 -14.68 -3.47 -18.55
N ASN A 186 -13.51 -3.26 -19.18
CA ASN A 186 -12.98 -4.21 -20.17
C ASN A 186 -12.41 -5.50 -19.57
N ALA A 187 -12.13 -5.54 -18.26
CA ALA A 187 -11.70 -6.75 -17.56
C ALA A 187 -12.86 -7.58 -16.97
N ILE A 188 -14.09 -7.07 -16.97
CA ILE A 188 -15.33 -7.83 -16.69
C ILE A 188 -15.99 -8.19 -18.02
N GLY A 189 -15.21 -8.85 -18.87
CA GLY A 189 -15.58 -9.15 -20.25
C GLY A 189 -16.08 -10.58 -20.51
N TRP A 190 -16.46 -11.39 -19.51
CA TRP A 190 -17.03 -12.73 -19.76
C TRP A 190 -18.04 -13.16 -18.68
N ALA A 191 -19.17 -12.45 -18.60
CA ALA A 191 -20.42 -13.00 -18.08
C ALA A 191 -21.65 -12.44 -18.83
N THR A 192 -21.49 -12.09 -20.10
CA THR A 192 -22.58 -11.73 -21.02
C THR A 192 -22.64 -12.69 -22.20
N GLU A 193 -22.81 -13.98 -21.90
CA GLU A 193 -23.66 -14.83 -22.73
C GLU A 193 -25.05 -14.88 -22.10
N LEU A 194 -25.77 -13.75 -22.18
CA LEU A 194 -27.22 -13.81 -22.19
C LEU A 194 -27.64 -13.83 -23.67
N PRO A 195 -28.34 -14.88 -24.13
CA PRO A 195 -28.82 -14.91 -25.50
C PRO A 195 -29.83 -13.77 -25.67
N ALA A 196 -29.48 -12.78 -26.50
CA ALA A 196 -30.44 -11.89 -27.09
C ALA A 196 -31.33 -12.70 -28.05
N ARG A 197 -32.45 -13.25 -27.57
CA ARG A 197 -33.66 -13.53 -28.39
C ARG A 197 -34.85 -13.98 -27.55
N ASN A 198 -35.98 -13.30 -27.78
CA ASN A 198 -37.36 -13.62 -27.41
C ASN A 198 -37.82 -13.23 -25.99
N MET A 199 -37.94 -11.94 -25.72
CA MET A 199 -39.03 -11.44 -24.86
C MET A 199 -40.30 -11.39 -25.71
N GLY A 200 -41.17 -12.38 -25.55
CA GLY A 200 -42.47 -12.44 -26.22
C GLY A 200 -43.33 -11.24 -25.85
N LEU A 201 -43.54 -10.36 -26.81
CA LEU A 201 -44.65 -9.41 -26.77
C LEU A 201 -45.95 -10.19 -26.98
N PRO A 202 -46.93 -10.13 -26.07
CA PRO A 202 -48.27 -10.59 -26.40
C PRO A 202 -48.84 -9.66 -27.48
N TRP A 203 -49.23 -10.27 -28.59
CA TRP A 203 -49.90 -9.61 -29.69
C TRP A 203 -51.24 -9.04 -29.21
N GLY A 204 -51.39 -7.71 -29.27
CA GLY A 204 -52.69 -7.06 -29.22
C GLY A 204 -52.85 -5.97 -28.17
N PHE A 205 -52.28 -4.79 -28.42
CA PHE A 205 -52.92 -3.54 -27.99
C PHE A 205 -52.75 -2.50 -29.11
N THR A 206 -53.82 -2.31 -29.87
CA THR A 206 -54.00 -1.22 -30.81
C THR A 206 -54.17 0.08 -30.01
N ILE A 207 -53.27 1.05 -30.19
CA ILE A 207 -53.48 2.42 -29.72
C ILE A 207 -54.32 3.12 -30.79
N MET A 208 -55.61 3.38 -30.50
CA MET A 208 -56.43 4.29 -31.29
C MET A 208 -55.99 5.74 -31.00
N ALA A 209 -55.54 6.45 -32.04
CA ALA A 209 -55.37 7.89 -32.00
C ALA A 209 -56.72 8.58 -32.17
N ILE A 210 -56.97 9.56 -31.31
CA ILE A 210 -58.16 10.42 -31.26
C ILE A 210 -58.15 11.38 -32.45
N ASN A 211 -59.26 11.44 -33.21
CA ASN A 211 -59.83 12.68 -33.72
C ASN A 211 -61.35 12.52 -33.88
#